data_AF-A0A7L4KBT7-F1
#
_entry.id   AF-A0A7L4KBT7-F1
#
_cell.length_a   1.000
_cell.length_b   1.000
_cell.length_c   1.000
_cell.angle_alpha   90.00
_cell.angle_beta   90.00
_cell.angle_gamma   90.00
#
_symmetry.space_group_name_H-M   'P 1'
#
loop_
_entity.id
_entity.type
_entity.pdbx_description
1 polymer ?
#
loop_
_entity_poly.entity_id
_entity_poly.type
_entity_poly.pdbx_seq_one_letter_code
_entity_poly.pdbx_strand_id
1 'polypeptide(L)'
;NIKMAQLNNQRLSPEEEYPDLSTHNNHMAKVLTLDLYKKLRDRVTPSGFTLDDVIQTGHLWSHPRNYSVSALGSLEGDLKGKYYALRNMTDAEQQQLIDDHFLFDKPVSPLLLASGMARDWPDARGIWHNDNKTFLVWINEEDHLRVISMQKGGNMKEVFTRFCTGLTQIETLFKSKNYEFMWNPHLGYILTCPSNLGTGLRAGVHIKLPNLGKHEKFGEILKKLRLQKRGTGGVDTAAVGGVFDVSNADRLGFSEVELVQMVVDGVKLLIEMEKCLEKGQSIDDLMPAQK
;
A
#
# COMPACT_ATOMS: atom_id res chain seq x y z
N ASN A 1 -39.80 -8.21 -6.75
CA ASN A 1 -40.10 -7.29 -5.62
C ASN A 1 -39.12 -6.12 -5.54
N ILE A 2 -39.00 -5.33 -6.61
CA ILE A 2 -38.14 -4.12 -6.69
C ILE A 2 -38.82 -2.90 -5.99
N LYS A 3 -39.98 -3.11 -5.36
CA LYS A 3 -40.83 -2.06 -4.76
C LYS A 3 -40.61 -1.81 -3.27
N MET A 4 -39.67 -2.49 -2.59
CA MET A 4 -39.46 -2.33 -1.14
C MET A 4 -38.28 -1.42 -0.73
N ALA A 5 -37.55 -0.83 -1.69
CA ALA A 5 -36.44 0.09 -1.40
C ALA A 5 -36.76 1.58 -1.70
N GLN A 6 -37.99 1.90 -2.14
CA GLN A 6 -38.45 3.29 -2.32
C GLN A 6 -39.26 3.78 -1.12
N LEU A 7 -38.77 3.53 0.10
CA LEU A 7 -39.31 4.15 1.31
C LEU A 7 -38.61 5.50 1.52
N ASN A 8 -39.30 6.59 1.16
CA ASN A 8 -39.16 7.95 1.69
C ASN A 8 -37.78 8.37 2.25
N ASN A 9 -36.82 8.67 1.39
CA ASN A 9 -35.75 9.61 1.72
C ASN A 9 -35.85 10.79 0.75
N GLN A 10 -36.63 11.81 1.09
CA GLN A 10 -36.34 13.15 0.56
C GLN A 10 -34.93 13.47 1.09
N ARG A 11 -33.93 13.54 0.19
CA ARG A 11 -32.59 14.00 0.58
C ARG A 11 -32.73 15.34 1.29
N LEU A 12 -32.04 15.49 2.40
CA LEU A 12 -31.99 16.75 3.13
C LEU A 12 -31.26 17.79 2.27
N SER A 13 -31.36 19.06 2.66
CA SER A 13 -30.62 20.13 1.99
C SER A 13 -29.11 19.83 2.02
N PRO A 14 -28.33 20.33 1.04
CA PRO A 14 -26.89 20.13 1.05
C PRO A 14 -26.22 20.59 2.34
N GLU A 15 -26.76 21.62 2.99
CA GLU A 15 -26.30 22.15 4.27
C GLU A 15 -26.52 21.16 5.42
N GLU A 16 -27.62 20.41 5.39
CA GLU A 16 -27.97 19.43 6.41
C GLU A 16 -27.21 18.11 6.25
N GLU A 17 -26.85 17.71 5.02
CA GLU A 17 -26.04 16.51 4.76
C GLU A 17 -24.53 16.79 4.77
N TYR A 18 -24.10 18.05 4.76
CA TYR A 18 -22.68 18.39 4.79
C TYR A 18 -22.04 17.92 6.11
N PRO A 19 -20.94 17.14 6.06
CA PRO A 19 -20.34 16.58 7.26
C PRO A 19 -19.73 17.68 8.15
N ASP A 20 -19.87 17.53 9.47
CA ASP A 20 -19.12 18.34 10.44
C ASP A 20 -17.66 17.88 10.50
N LEU A 21 -16.78 18.69 9.91
CA LEU A 21 -15.35 18.42 9.81
C LEU A 21 -14.51 19.30 10.74
N SER A 22 -15.13 20.02 11.68
CA SER A 22 -14.48 21.02 12.55
C SER A 22 -13.31 20.49 13.38
N THR A 23 -13.33 19.21 13.74
CA THR A 23 -12.30 18.53 14.54
C THR A 23 -11.38 17.62 13.73
N HIS A 24 -11.56 17.54 12.40
CA HIS A 24 -10.87 16.58 11.55
C HIS A 24 -9.53 17.15 11.03
N ASN A 25 -8.49 16.33 11.07
CA ASN A 25 -7.18 16.66 10.49
C ASN A 25 -6.72 15.58 9.50
N ASN A 26 -7.35 15.56 8.33
CA ASN A 26 -6.98 14.70 7.21
C ASN A 26 -7.05 15.48 5.88
N HIS A 27 -6.57 14.89 4.78
CA HIS A 27 -6.52 15.58 3.49
C HIS A 27 -7.90 15.90 2.92
N MET A 28 -8.89 15.02 3.11
CA MET A 28 -10.27 15.24 2.63
C MET A 28 -10.88 16.46 3.32
N ALA A 29 -10.76 16.55 4.65
CA ALA A 29 -11.32 17.67 5.42
C ALA A 29 -10.68 19.03 5.12
N LYS A 30 -9.44 19.04 4.62
CA LYS A 30 -8.75 20.27 4.19
C LYS A 30 -9.22 20.80 2.83
N VAL A 31 -9.85 19.93 2.02
CA VAL A 31 -10.21 20.23 0.63
C VAL A 31 -11.72 20.34 0.45
N LEU A 32 -12.51 19.53 1.17
CA LEU A 32 -13.96 19.56 1.07
C LEU A 32 -14.51 20.91 1.54
N THR A 33 -15.34 21.52 0.69
CA THR A 33 -16.09 22.74 0.99
C THR A 33 -17.56 22.49 0.71
N LEU A 34 -18.44 23.26 1.34
CA LEU A 34 -19.88 23.17 1.09
C LEU A 34 -20.21 23.38 -0.41
N ASP A 35 -19.52 24.30 -1.08
CA ASP A 35 -19.70 24.54 -2.51
C ASP A 35 -19.26 23.36 -3.37
N LEU A 36 -18.16 22.70 -3.00
CA LEU A 36 -17.71 21.48 -3.69
C LEU A 36 -18.69 20.33 -3.46
N TYR A 37 -19.17 20.17 -2.22
CA TYR A 37 -20.16 19.17 -1.85
C TYR A 37 -21.46 19.34 -2.63
N LYS A 38 -22.02 20.56 -2.67
CA LYS A 38 -23.20 20.92 -3.47
C LYS A 38 -23.06 20.55 -4.95
N LYS A 39 -21.86 20.78 -5.53
CA LYS A 39 -21.61 20.49 -6.95
C LYS A 39 -21.53 18.99 -7.27
N LEU A 40 -21.12 18.17 -6.30
CA LEU A 40 -20.73 16.78 -6.52
C LEU A 40 -21.67 15.75 -5.85
N ARG A 41 -22.46 16.11 -4.83
CA ARG A 41 -23.29 15.17 -4.05
C ARG A 41 -24.33 14.39 -4.86
N ASP A 42 -24.76 14.94 -5.99
CA ASP A 42 -25.75 14.30 -6.89
C ASP A 42 -25.08 13.55 -8.06
N ARG A 43 -23.75 13.55 -8.12
CA ARG A 43 -23.00 12.77 -9.11
C ARG A 43 -22.87 11.34 -8.64
N VAL A 44 -23.00 10.41 -9.58
CA VAL A 44 -22.89 8.97 -9.34
C VAL A 44 -22.08 8.37 -10.48
N THR A 45 -21.14 7.47 -10.15
CA THR A 45 -20.40 6.72 -11.16
C THR A 45 -21.30 5.67 -11.83
N PRO A 46 -20.91 5.08 -12.98
CA PRO A 46 -21.70 4.02 -13.62
C PRO A 46 -21.98 2.80 -12.71
N SER A 47 -21.15 2.58 -11.67
CA SER A 47 -21.33 1.49 -10.70
C SER A 47 -22.16 1.89 -9.48
N GLY A 48 -22.66 3.13 -9.41
CA GLY A 48 -23.45 3.61 -8.28
C GLY A 48 -22.65 4.29 -7.17
N PHE A 49 -21.34 4.52 -7.34
CA PHE A 49 -20.49 5.13 -6.32
C PHE A 49 -20.71 6.65 -6.24
N THR A 50 -20.89 7.20 -5.05
CA THR A 50 -21.27 8.60 -4.80
C THR A 50 -20.14 9.39 -4.13
N LEU A 51 -20.32 10.71 -4.00
CA LEU A 51 -19.39 11.53 -3.20
C LEU A 51 -19.41 11.12 -1.72
N ASP A 52 -20.58 10.78 -1.19
CA ASP A 52 -20.71 10.35 0.20
C ASP A 52 -19.90 9.06 0.42
N ASP A 53 -19.89 8.12 -0.53
CA ASP A 53 -19.05 6.91 -0.48
C ASP A 53 -17.54 7.17 -0.63
N VAL A 54 -17.14 8.33 -1.17
CA VAL A 54 -15.73 8.76 -1.29
C VAL A 54 -15.24 9.38 0.02
N ILE A 55 -16.06 10.24 0.63
CA ILE A 55 -15.68 11.02 1.82
C ILE A 55 -15.98 10.27 3.12
N GLN A 56 -17.04 9.48 3.14
CA GLN A 56 -17.12 8.33 4.01
C GLN A 56 -16.08 7.38 3.43
N THR A 57 -15.09 6.99 4.21
CA THR A 57 -14.39 5.75 3.87
C THR A 57 -15.52 4.73 3.83
N GLY A 58 -16.11 4.27 2.70
CA GLY A 58 -17.34 3.48 2.89
C GLY A 58 -18.02 2.60 1.84
N HIS A 59 -17.49 2.20 0.68
CA HIS A 59 -18.06 1.06 -0.08
C HIS A 59 -17.13 0.58 -1.22
N LEU A 60 -17.04 -0.74 -1.48
CA LEU A 60 -16.27 -1.27 -2.64
C LEU A 60 -16.78 -2.67 -3.06
N TRP A 61 -17.21 -2.84 -4.30
CA TRP A 61 -17.70 -4.13 -4.80
C TRP A 61 -16.54 -4.99 -5.32
N SER A 62 -16.45 -6.24 -4.85
CA SER A 62 -15.34 -7.16 -5.17
C SER A 62 -15.74 -8.21 -6.22
N HIS A 63 -15.20 -8.17 -7.43
CA HIS A 63 -15.22 -9.32 -8.35
C HIS A 63 -14.03 -9.37 -9.33
N PRO A 64 -12.81 -9.76 -8.88
CA PRO A 64 -11.91 -10.46 -9.81
C PRO A 64 -11.09 -11.64 -9.20
N ARG A 65 -11.65 -12.46 -8.29
CA ARG A 65 -10.88 -13.56 -7.66
C ARG A 65 -10.35 -14.59 -8.67
N ASN A 66 -11.15 -15.01 -9.65
CA ASN A 66 -10.82 -16.17 -10.50
C ASN A 66 -9.68 -15.92 -11.50
N TYR A 67 -9.51 -14.68 -11.97
CA TYR A 67 -8.53 -14.37 -13.02
C TYR A 67 -7.13 -14.22 -12.47
N SER A 68 -6.99 -13.56 -11.31
CA SER A 68 -5.70 -13.39 -10.64
C SER A 68 -5.06 -14.73 -10.29
N VAL A 69 -5.82 -15.67 -9.72
CA VAL A 69 -5.32 -17.01 -9.38
C VAL A 69 -4.90 -17.77 -10.64
N SER A 70 -5.65 -17.65 -11.73
CA SER A 70 -5.33 -18.30 -12.99
C SER A 70 -4.07 -17.71 -13.66
N ALA A 71 -3.87 -16.39 -13.63
CA ALA A 71 -2.66 -15.77 -14.14
C ALA A 71 -1.44 -16.15 -13.31
N LEU A 72 -1.53 -16.06 -11.98
CA LEU A 72 -0.44 -16.41 -11.07
C LEU A 72 -0.05 -17.90 -11.14
N GLY A 73 -1.03 -18.78 -11.38
CA GLY A 73 -0.78 -20.21 -11.61
C GLY A 73 -0.08 -20.54 -12.94
N SER A 74 0.01 -19.60 -13.87
CA SER A 74 0.74 -19.73 -15.13
C SER A 74 2.18 -19.19 -15.07
N LEU A 75 2.61 -18.67 -13.92
CA LEU A 75 4.00 -18.24 -13.73
C LEU A 75 4.92 -19.46 -13.63
N GLU A 76 6.06 -19.41 -14.31
CA GLU A 76 7.03 -20.50 -14.41
C GLU A 76 8.42 -20.07 -13.87
N GLY A 77 9.35 -21.03 -13.82
CA GLY A 77 10.73 -20.78 -13.38
C GLY A 77 10.81 -20.31 -11.92
N ASP A 78 11.60 -19.26 -11.66
CA ASP A 78 11.77 -18.65 -10.31
C ASP A 78 10.47 -18.04 -9.76
N LEU A 79 9.49 -17.78 -10.63
CA LEU A 79 8.19 -17.24 -10.25
C LEU A 79 7.11 -18.32 -10.10
N LYS A 80 7.44 -19.60 -10.27
CA LYS A 80 6.48 -20.69 -10.01
C LYS A 80 6.07 -20.67 -8.54
N GLY A 81 4.76 -20.80 -8.28
CA GLY A 81 4.23 -20.68 -6.93
C GLY A 81 2.85 -21.29 -6.73
N LYS A 82 2.33 -21.14 -5.51
CA LYS A 82 1.04 -21.68 -5.06
C LYS A 82 0.16 -20.59 -4.48
N TYR A 83 -1.15 -20.71 -4.72
CA TYR A 83 -2.18 -19.88 -4.11
C TYR A 83 -2.79 -20.56 -2.89
N TYR A 84 -3.00 -19.77 -1.83
CA TYR A 84 -3.56 -20.13 -0.55
C TYR A 84 -4.77 -19.24 -0.27
N ALA A 85 -5.97 -19.81 -0.41
CA ALA A 85 -7.22 -19.09 -0.12
C ALA A 85 -7.41 -19.01 1.40
N LEU A 86 -7.68 -17.80 1.94
CA LEU A 86 -7.85 -17.61 3.39
C LEU A 86 -8.98 -18.48 3.96
N ARG A 87 -10.08 -18.66 3.22
CA ARG A 87 -11.25 -19.45 3.64
C ARG A 87 -10.96 -20.93 3.95
N ASN A 88 -9.92 -21.50 3.35
CA ASN A 88 -9.61 -22.93 3.43
C ASN A 88 -8.18 -23.17 3.95
N MET A 89 -7.56 -22.15 4.53
CA MET A 89 -6.21 -22.22 5.05
C MET A 89 -6.20 -23.06 6.33
N THR A 90 -5.28 -24.01 6.43
CA THR A 90 -5.10 -24.78 7.68
C THR A 90 -4.34 -23.96 8.72
N ASP A 91 -4.52 -24.27 10.01
CA ASP A 91 -3.79 -23.59 11.09
C ASP A 91 -2.26 -23.67 10.90
N ALA A 92 -1.77 -24.80 10.38
CA ALA A 92 -0.34 -24.99 10.08
C ALA A 92 0.14 -24.09 8.93
N GLU A 93 -0.63 -23.97 7.84
CA GLU A 93 -0.30 -23.05 6.74
C GLU A 93 -0.39 -21.59 7.20
N GLN A 94 -1.38 -21.26 8.02
CA GLN A 94 -1.54 -19.92 8.57
C GLN A 94 -0.35 -19.54 9.45
N GLN A 95 0.03 -20.41 10.39
CA GLN A 95 1.17 -20.16 11.27
C GLN A 95 2.47 -20.02 10.46
N GLN A 96 2.67 -20.87 9.44
CA GLN A 96 3.83 -20.77 8.57
C GLN A 96 3.90 -19.42 7.85
N LEU A 97 2.77 -18.91 7.32
CA LEU A 97 2.71 -17.61 6.65
C LEU A 97 2.89 -16.43 7.62
N ILE A 98 2.49 -16.57 8.88
CA ILE A 98 2.78 -15.59 9.94
C ILE A 98 4.28 -15.55 10.21
N ASP A 99 4.89 -16.72 10.40
CA ASP A 99 6.32 -16.85 10.71
C ASP A 99 7.22 -16.32 9.57
N ASP A 100 6.76 -16.48 8.32
CA ASP A 100 7.43 -15.93 7.14
C ASP A 100 7.21 -14.41 6.95
N HIS A 101 6.34 -13.78 7.75
CA HIS A 101 5.85 -12.42 7.60
C HIS A 101 5.10 -12.15 6.28
N PHE A 102 4.37 -13.16 5.79
CA PHE A 102 3.63 -13.12 4.52
C PHE A 102 2.13 -12.95 4.68
N LEU A 103 1.57 -13.41 5.80
CA LEU A 103 0.14 -13.31 6.06
C LEU A 103 -0.28 -11.87 6.29
N PHE A 104 -1.41 -11.49 5.69
CA PHE A 104 -2.16 -10.31 6.11
C PHE A 104 -3.38 -10.76 6.91
N ASP A 105 -3.63 -10.08 8.02
CA ASP A 105 -4.74 -10.39 8.91
C ASP A 105 -6.02 -9.69 8.50
N LYS A 106 -7.14 -10.07 9.14
CA LYS A 106 -8.39 -9.34 9.02
C LYS A 106 -8.11 -7.86 9.33
N PRO A 107 -8.51 -6.93 8.44
CA PRO A 107 -8.29 -5.51 8.67
C PRO A 107 -8.85 -5.08 10.03
N VAL A 108 -7.97 -4.61 10.91
CA VAL A 108 -8.33 -3.95 12.18
C VAL A 108 -8.19 -2.44 12.10
N SER A 109 -7.57 -1.94 11.02
CA SER A 109 -7.40 -0.51 10.79
C SER A 109 -8.76 0.16 10.66
N PRO A 110 -9.03 1.25 11.42
CA PRO A 110 -10.25 2.03 11.28
C PRO A 110 -10.49 2.51 9.84
N LEU A 111 -9.42 2.79 9.08
CA LEU A 111 -9.52 3.23 7.68
C LEU A 111 -10.13 2.15 6.79
N LEU A 112 -9.68 0.90 6.93
CA LEU A 112 -10.15 -0.26 6.15
C LEU A 112 -11.54 -0.74 6.61
N LEU A 113 -11.81 -0.64 7.91
CA LEU A 113 -13.10 -1.04 8.48
C LEU A 113 -14.20 -0.05 8.12
N ALA A 114 -13.95 1.25 8.32
CA ALA A 114 -14.93 2.27 7.98
C ALA A 114 -15.23 2.19 6.47
N SER A 115 -14.20 2.01 5.63
CA SER A 115 -14.31 1.82 4.16
C SER A 115 -15.10 0.63 3.66
N GLY A 116 -15.56 -0.24 4.54
CA GLY A 116 -16.27 -1.43 4.15
C GLY A 116 -15.42 -2.37 3.30
N MET A 117 -14.08 -2.22 3.33
CA MET A 117 -13.12 -3.08 2.63
C MET A 117 -13.01 -4.45 3.30
N ALA A 118 -13.37 -4.53 4.60
CA ALA A 118 -13.43 -5.77 5.37
C ALA A 118 -14.74 -6.57 5.22
N ARG A 119 -15.69 -6.14 4.36
CA ARG A 119 -16.95 -6.87 4.14
C ARG A 119 -16.69 -8.27 3.58
N ASP A 120 -17.55 -9.20 3.97
CA ASP A 120 -17.56 -10.60 3.52
C ASP A 120 -16.25 -11.36 3.80
N TRP A 121 -15.44 -10.89 4.75
CA TRP A 121 -14.20 -11.55 5.13
C TRP A 121 -14.45 -12.98 5.64
N PRO A 122 -13.67 -14.01 5.22
CA PRO A 122 -12.49 -13.97 4.32
C PRO A 122 -12.79 -14.34 2.84
N ASP A 123 -14.05 -14.23 2.38
CA ASP A 123 -14.39 -14.51 0.98
C ASP A 123 -13.68 -13.52 0.03
N ALA A 124 -13.50 -13.85 -1.24
CA ALA A 124 -12.58 -13.27 -2.21
C ALA A 124 -11.07 -13.21 -1.86
N ARG A 125 -10.61 -13.47 -0.61
CA ARG A 125 -9.21 -13.18 -0.20
C ARG A 125 -8.27 -14.39 -0.20
N GLY A 126 -6.99 -14.11 -0.40
CA GLY A 126 -5.91 -15.10 -0.35
C GLY A 126 -4.54 -14.54 -0.67
N ILE A 127 -3.54 -15.41 -0.56
CA ILE A 127 -2.14 -15.10 -0.80
C ILE A 127 -1.61 -16.07 -1.84
N TRP A 128 -0.84 -15.57 -2.79
CA TRP A 128 0.01 -16.39 -3.64
C TRP A 128 1.46 -16.07 -3.32
N HIS A 129 2.34 -17.06 -3.35
CA HIS A 129 3.78 -16.83 -3.32
C HIS A 129 4.52 -17.87 -4.15
N ASN A 130 5.70 -17.49 -4.64
CA ASN A 130 6.61 -18.42 -5.31
C ASN A 130 7.21 -19.44 -4.32
N ASP A 131 7.73 -20.55 -4.83
CA ASP A 131 8.32 -21.63 -4.04
C ASP A 131 9.52 -21.12 -3.21
N ASN A 132 10.26 -20.16 -3.76
CA ASN A 132 11.43 -19.54 -3.13
C ASN A 132 11.09 -18.48 -2.06
N LYS A 133 9.81 -18.15 -1.84
CA LYS A 133 9.38 -17.17 -0.83
C LYS A 133 10.00 -15.76 -1.02
N THR A 134 10.23 -15.36 -2.27
CA THR A 134 10.85 -14.07 -2.67
C THR A 134 9.96 -13.19 -3.54
N PHE A 135 8.81 -13.71 -3.97
CA PHE A 135 7.80 -13.00 -4.74
C PHE A 135 6.40 -13.44 -4.29
N LEU A 136 5.57 -12.48 -3.90
CA LEU A 136 4.27 -12.70 -3.28
C LEU A 136 3.22 -11.77 -3.86
N VAL A 137 1.98 -12.22 -3.84
CA VAL A 137 0.83 -11.43 -4.27
C VAL A 137 -0.31 -11.61 -3.28
N TRP A 138 -0.72 -10.53 -2.63
CA TRP A 138 -1.97 -10.51 -1.86
C TRP A 138 -3.13 -10.19 -2.78
N ILE A 139 -4.26 -10.88 -2.59
CA ILE A 139 -5.44 -10.77 -3.44
C ILE A 139 -6.63 -10.28 -2.60
N ASN A 140 -7.24 -9.17 -3.02
CA ASN A 140 -8.44 -8.55 -2.45
C ASN A 140 -8.33 -8.11 -0.98
N GLU A 141 -7.15 -7.64 -0.56
CA GLU A 141 -6.96 -7.03 0.76
C GLU A 141 -7.40 -5.55 0.70
N GLU A 142 -6.47 -4.59 0.62
CA GLU A 142 -6.79 -3.18 0.38
C GLU A 142 -7.07 -2.91 -1.11
N ASP A 143 -6.26 -3.50 -1.98
CA ASP A 143 -6.41 -3.41 -3.43
C ASP A 143 -6.66 -4.80 -4.04
N HIS A 144 -7.03 -4.83 -5.32
CA HIS A 144 -7.21 -6.10 -6.04
C HIS A 144 -5.98 -6.98 -5.96
N LEU A 145 -4.79 -6.39 -6.15
CA LEU A 145 -3.50 -7.05 -6.11
C LEU A 145 -2.49 -6.18 -5.36
N ARG A 146 -1.75 -6.81 -4.44
CA ARG A 146 -0.53 -6.23 -3.88
C ARG A 146 0.63 -7.13 -4.22
N VAL A 147 1.46 -6.70 -5.17
CA VAL A 147 2.63 -7.46 -5.64
C VAL A 147 3.85 -7.06 -4.82
N ILE A 148 4.56 -8.06 -4.30
CA ILE A 148 5.65 -7.87 -3.35
C ILE A 148 6.83 -8.71 -3.82
N SER A 149 8.02 -8.10 -3.90
CA SER A 149 9.27 -8.85 -3.93
C SER A 149 10.11 -8.51 -2.71
N MET A 150 10.72 -9.51 -2.11
CA MET A 150 11.52 -9.35 -0.90
C MET A 150 12.60 -10.43 -0.82
N GLN A 151 13.65 -10.15 -0.06
CA GLN A 151 14.66 -11.13 0.33
C GLN A 151 15.37 -10.66 1.61
N LYS A 152 16.10 -11.57 2.26
CA LYS A 152 17.03 -11.21 3.33
C LYS A 152 18.30 -10.57 2.73
N GLY A 153 18.95 -9.70 3.50
CA GLY A 153 20.13 -8.95 3.05
C GLY A 153 19.79 -7.65 2.31
N GLY A 154 20.80 -7.03 1.70
CA GLY A 154 20.71 -5.67 1.14
C GLY A 154 20.71 -5.56 -0.38
N ASN A 155 20.49 -6.65 -1.13
CA ASN A 155 20.55 -6.64 -2.59
C ASN A 155 19.25 -6.08 -3.22
N MET A 156 19.01 -4.78 -3.03
CA MET A 156 17.81 -4.09 -3.54
C MET A 156 17.66 -4.22 -5.07
N LYS A 157 18.78 -4.26 -5.81
CA LYS A 157 18.76 -4.41 -7.26
C LYS A 157 18.13 -5.73 -7.69
N GLU A 158 18.48 -6.83 -7.02
CA GLU A 158 17.93 -8.15 -7.30
C GLU A 158 16.44 -8.22 -6.97
N VAL A 159 16.05 -7.71 -5.79
CA VAL A 159 14.63 -7.58 -5.40
C VAL A 159 13.85 -6.82 -6.47
N PHE A 160 14.35 -5.66 -6.89
CA PHE A 160 13.67 -4.82 -7.86
C PHE A 160 13.64 -5.44 -9.27
N THR A 161 14.68 -6.17 -9.67
CA THR A 161 14.71 -6.90 -10.95
C THR A 161 13.64 -7.99 -10.98
N ARG A 162 13.49 -8.75 -9.89
CA ARG A 162 12.44 -9.77 -9.74
C ARG A 162 11.05 -9.13 -9.72
N PHE A 163 10.90 -8.01 -9.01
CA PHE A 163 9.65 -7.23 -8.98
C PHE A 163 9.20 -6.79 -10.38
N CYS A 164 10.10 -6.16 -11.15
CA CYS A 164 9.79 -5.69 -12.51
C CYS A 164 9.45 -6.85 -13.46
N THR A 165 10.24 -7.93 -13.42
CA THR A 165 10.01 -9.13 -14.23
C THR A 165 8.66 -9.76 -13.90
N GLY A 166 8.37 -9.95 -12.61
CA GLY A 166 7.13 -10.55 -12.15
C GLY A 166 5.89 -9.72 -12.51
N LEU A 167 5.93 -8.41 -12.30
CA LEU A 167 4.84 -7.51 -12.69
C LEU A 167 4.59 -7.53 -14.20
N THR A 168 5.65 -7.47 -15.01
CA THR A 168 5.53 -7.50 -16.48
C THR A 168 4.88 -8.80 -16.96
N GLN A 169 5.26 -9.94 -16.37
CA GLN A 169 4.66 -11.23 -16.71
C GLN A 169 3.19 -11.29 -16.29
N ILE A 170 2.86 -10.85 -15.07
CA ILE A 170 1.47 -10.81 -14.58
C ILE A 170 0.61 -9.92 -15.51
N GLU A 171 1.09 -8.74 -15.87
CA GLU A 171 0.36 -7.83 -16.76
C GLU A 171 0.16 -8.45 -18.16
N THR A 172 1.19 -9.10 -18.70
CA THR A 172 1.11 -9.81 -19.99
C THR A 172 0.06 -10.93 -19.95
N LEU A 173 -0.01 -11.68 -18.85
CA LEU A 173 -0.98 -12.75 -18.63
C LEU A 173 -2.41 -12.23 -18.43
N PHE A 174 -2.59 -11.04 -17.86
CA PHE A 174 -3.90 -10.39 -17.82
C PHE A 174 -4.32 -9.93 -19.22
N LYS A 175 -3.42 -9.28 -19.96
CA LYS A 175 -3.69 -8.80 -21.33
C LYS A 175 -4.07 -9.93 -22.28
N SER A 176 -3.44 -11.09 -22.18
CA SER A 176 -3.80 -12.27 -22.99
C SER A 176 -5.21 -12.81 -22.72
N LYS A 177 -5.82 -12.42 -21.60
CA LYS A 177 -7.20 -12.74 -21.22
C LYS A 177 -8.15 -11.55 -21.36
N ASN A 178 -7.73 -10.50 -22.07
CA ASN A 178 -8.47 -9.25 -22.28
C ASN A 178 -8.78 -8.49 -20.97
N TYR A 179 -7.87 -8.57 -19.99
CA TYR A 179 -7.88 -7.73 -18.79
C TYR A 179 -6.67 -6.80 -18.80
N GLU A 180 -6.84 -5.61 -18.24
CA GLU A 180 -5.78 -4.63 -18.10
C GLU A 180 -5.80 -4.01 -16.70
N PHE A 181 -4.67 -3.46 -16.29
CA PHE A 181 -4.60 -2.68 -15.05
C PHE A 181 -5.23 -1.30 -15.27
N MET A 182 -5.89 -0.79 -14.24
CA MET A 182 -6.44 0.57 -14.27
C MET A 182 -5.28 1.57 -14.28
N TRP A 183 -5.11 2.28 -15.40
CA TRP A 183 -4.01 3.23 -15.57
C TRP A 183 -4.42 4.40 -16.46
N ASN A 184 -3.89 5.60 -16.19
CA ASN A 184 -3.96 6.72 -17.13
C ASN A 184 -2.71 7.61 -17.04
N PRO A 185 -2.44 8.47 -18.05
CA PRO A 185 -1.22 9.26 -18.11
C PRO A 185 -1.05 10.28 -16.97
N HIS A 186 -2.14 10.74 -16.35
CA HIS A 186 -2.08 11.76 -15.30
C HIS A 186 -1.82 11.15 -13.92
N LEU A 187 -2.54 10.08 -13.60
CA LEU A 187 -2.53 9.46 -12.26
C LEU A 187 -1.67 8.20 -12.18
N GLY A 188 -1.16 7.69 -13.30
CA GLY A 188 -0.49 6.39 -13.34
C GLY A 188 -1.47 5.26 -13.02
N TYR A 189 -1.01 4.26 -12.26
CA TYR A 189 -1.85 3.17 -11.78
C TYR A 189 -2.86 3.68 -10.74
N ILE A 190 -4.11 3.27 -10.92
CA ILE A 190 -5.22 3.64 -10.05
C ILE A 190 -5.38 2.57 -8.98
N LEU A 191 -5.30 3.02 -7.73
CA LEU A 191 -5.50 2.21 -6.53
C LEU A 191 -6.56 2.86 -5.65
N THR A 192 -6.99 2.14 -4.62
CA THR A 192 -8.09 2.56 -3.74
C THR A 192 -7.78 3.86 -3.01
N CYS A 193 -6.59 3.94 -2.40
CA CYS A 193 -6.16 5.11 -1.66
C CYS A 193 -5.43 6.12 -2.57
N PRO A 194 -5.80 7.42 -2.58
CA PRO A 194 -5.08 8.44 -3.33
C PRO A 194 -3.57 8.52 -3.02
N SER A 195 -3.15 8.11 -1.81
CA SER A 195 -1.73 8.07 -1.44
C SER A 195 -0.92 7.04 -2.24
N ASN A 196 -1.58 6.07 -2.86
CA ASN A 196 -0.95 4.97 -3.59
C ASN A 196 -0.99 5.19 -5.12
N LEU A 197 -1.48 6.33 -5.62
CA LEU A 197 -1.48 6.64 -7.04
C LEU A 197 -0.06 6.73 -7.64
N GLY A 198 0.02 6.73 -8.96
CA GLY A 198 1.27 6.81 -9.72
C GLY A 198 1.87 5.44 -9.92
N THR A 199 2.97 5.19 -9.23
CA THR A 199 3.64 3.88 -9.24
C THR A 199 3.02 2.89 -8.24
N GLY A 200 2.34 3.40 -7.21
CA GLY A 200 1.97 2.60 -6.03
C GLY A 200 3.17 1.98 -5.29
N LEU A 201 4.40 2.34 -5.67
CA LEU A 201 5.59 1.62 -5.25
C LEU A 201 6.04 2.03 -3.87
N ARG A 202 6.15 1.04 -2.98
CA ARG A 202 6.84 1.18 -1.70
C ARG A 202 8.10 0.32 -1.69
N ALA A 203 9.24 0.92 -2.05
CA ALA A 203 10.55 0.32 -1.90
C ALA A 203 11.09 0.64 -0.49
N GLY A 204 11.56 -0.36 0.23
CA GLY A 204 12.04 -0.16 1.60
C GLY A 204 12.92 -1.27 2.14
N VAL A 205 13.52 -1.01 3.29
CA VAL A 205 14.42 -1.92 4.00
C VAL A 205 14.06 -1.97 5.47
N HIS A 206 14.26 -3.14 6.08
CA HIS A 206 14.41 -3.22 7.53
C HIS A 206 15.88 -2.97 7.86
N ILE A 207 16.16 -1.83 8.50
CA ILE A 207 17.51 -1.38 8.83
C ILE A 207 17.66 -1.13 10.33
N LYS A 208 18.78 -1.56 10.90
CA LYS A 208 19.12 -1.37 12.31
C LYS A 208 19.90 -0.05 12.47
N LEU A 209 19.29 0.92 13.14
CA LEU A 209 19.81 2.27 13.40
C LEU A 209 19.69 2.63 14.90
N PRO A 210 20.38 1.92 15.82
CA PRO A 210 20.22 2.11 17.26
C PRO A 210 20.69 3.48 17.76
N ASN A 211 21.65 4.12 17.08
CA ASN A 211 22.15 5.43 17.43
C ASN A 211 21.41 6.52 16.65
N LEU A 212 21.36 6.43 15.33
CA LEU A 212 20.69 7.41 14.48
C LEU A 212 19.20 7.48 14.78
N GLY A 213 18.57 6.34 15.11
CA GLY A 213 17.17 6.29 15.52
C GLY A 213 16.82 7.09 16.78
N LYS A 214 17.81 7.42 17.62
CA LYS A 214 17.67 8.26 18.83
C LYS A 214 18.16 9.69 18.61
N HIS A 215 18.81 9.97 17.48
CA HIS A 215 19.38 11.27 17.18
C HIS A 215 18.27 12.30 16.87
N GLU A 216 18.37 13.51 17.41
CA GLU A 216 17.34 14.56 17.28
C GLU A 216 17.04 14.92 15.82
N LYS A 217 18.06 14.89 14.96
CA LYS A 217 17.96 15.22 13.52
C LYS A 217 17.40 14.08 12.65
N PHE A 218 17.08 12.90 13.20
CA PHE A 218 16.69 11.75 12.38
C PHE A 218 15.45 12.01 11.52
N GLY A 219 14.42 12.66 12.09
CA GLY A 219 13.22 13.03 11.34
C GLY A 219 13.50 14.03 10.22
N GLU A 220 14.39 14.99 10.45
CA GLU A 220 14.80 15.98 9.44
C GLU A 220 15.59 15.32 8.30
N ILE A 221 16.53 14.42 8.63
CA ILE A 221 17.31 13.66 7.66
C ILE A 221 16.39 12.86 6.74
N LEU A 222 15.42 12.12 7.30
CA LEU A 222 14.45 11.35 6.51
C LEU A 222 13.63 12.25 5.59
N LYS A 223 13.17 13.41 6.08
CA LYS A 223 12.41 14.38 5.28
C LYS A 223 13.23 14.93 4.10
N LYS A 224 14.50 15.30 4.33
CA LYS A 224 15.40 15.78 3.27
C LYS A 224 15.71 14.71 2.23
N LEU A 225 15.76 13.45 2.65
CA LEU A 225 15.94 12.29 1.76
C LEU A 225 14.65 11.81 1.10
N ARG A 226 13.49 12.40 1.41
CA ARG A 226 12.15 11.97 0.97
C ARG A 226 11.83 10.51 1.36
N LEU A 227 12.34 10.11 2.52
CA LEU A 227 12.09 8.82 3.14
C LEU A 227 11.10 8.95 4.30
N GLN A 228 10.43 7.86 4.60
CA GLN A 228 9.56 7.71 5.76
C GLN A 228 9.97 6.48 6.57
N LYS A 229 9.72 6.52 7.88
CA LYS A 229 9.95 5.40 8.80
C LYS A 229 8.64 4.84 9.35
N ARG A 230 8.59 3.52 9.53
CA ARG A 230 7.55 2.78 10.26
C ARG A 230 8.20 1.86 11.29
N GLY A 231 7.41 1.34 12.23
CA GLY A 231 7.88 0.29 13.14
C GLY A 231 8.10 -1.04 12.41
N THR A 232 8.66 -2.01 13.13
CA THR A 232 9.16 -3.26 12.53
C THR A 232 8.05 -4.15 11.96
N GLY A 233 6.79 -3.97 12.38
CA GLY A 233 5.62 -4.68 11.88
C GLY A 233 4.67 -3.84 11.01
N GLY A 234 5.09 -2.65 10.54
CA GLY A 234 4.29 -1.80 9.66
C GLY A 234 3.80 -0.49 10.28
N VAL A 235 2.77 0.11 9.66
CA VAL A 235 2.30 1.51 9.85
C VAL A 235 2.04 1.86 11.32
N ASP A 236 1.52 0.90 12.09
CA ASP A 236 1.00 1.15 13.44
C ASP A 236 1.79 0.39 14.53
N THR A 237 3.03 0.01 14.25
CA THR A 237 3.88 -0.74 15.19
C THR A 237 5.03 0.11 15.73
N ALA A 238 5.52 -0.23 16.93
CA ALA A 238 6.73 0.38 17.47
C ALA A 238 7.98 -0.21 16.79
N ALA A 239 9.06 0.58 16.71
CA ALA A 239 10.37 0.06 16.34
C ALA A 239 10.94 -0.77 17.50
N VAL A 240 11.30 -2.02 17.23
CA VAL A 240 11.90 -2.91 18.24
C VAL A 240 13.41 -3.00 18.01
N GLY A 241 14.20 -2.82 19.07
CA GLY A 241 15.65 -3.04 19.02
C GLY A 241 16.42 -2.09 18.09
N GLY A 242 15.88 -0.90 17.80
CA GLY A 242 16.46 0.04 16.85
C GLY A 242 16.31 -0.37 15.39
N VAL A 243 15.42 -1.32 15.07
CA VAL A 243 15.11 -1.73 13.70
C VAL A 243 13.92 -0.93 13.17
N PHE A 244 14.14 -0.23 12.06
CA PHE A 244 13.14 0.60 11.39
C PHE A 244 12.82 0.05 10.01
N ASP A 245 11.55 0.13 9.61
CA ASP A 245 11.14 -0.01 8.21
C ASP A 245 11.25 1.37 7.53
N VAL A 246 12.27 1.54 6.71
CA VAL A 246 12.56 2.80 5.98
C VAL A 246 12.21 2.61 4.51
N SER A 247 11.38 3.51 3.96
CA SER A 247 10.91 3.44 2.57
C SER A 247 10.79 4.82 1.93
N ASN A 248 10.65 4.89 0.61
CA ASN A 248 10.30 6.14 -0.07
C ASN A 248 8.96 6.69 0.45
N ALA A 249 8.82 8.02 0.51
CA ALA A 249 7.57 8.70 0.86
C ALA A 249 6.69 8.95 -0.37
N ASP A 250 7.30 9.28 -1.52
CA ASP A 250 6.58 9.61 -2.76
C ASP A 250 6.13 8.38 -3.55
N ARG A 251 5.05 8.54 -4.32
CA ARG A 251 4.46 7.49 -5.18
C ARG A 251 4.09 7.98 -6.58
N LEU A 252 3.63 9.23 -6.67
CA LEU A 252 3.21 9.90 -7.89
C LEU A 252 4.21 10.99 -8.30
N GLY A 253 4.40 11.17 -9.60
CA GLY A 253 5.33 12.16 -10.16
C GLY A 253 6.79 11.70 -10.28
N PHE A 254 7.06 10.44 -9.94
CA PHE A 254 8.37 9.79 -10.07
C PHE A 254 8.17 8.40 -10.66
N SER A 255 9.12 7.93 -11.46
CA SER A 255 9.19 6.54 -11.93
C SER A 255 9.62 5.58 -10.82
N GLU A 256 9.33 4.30 -11.01
CA GLU A 256 9.72 3.22 -10.10
C GLU A 256 11.24 3.20 -9.88
N VAL A 257 12.02 3.44 -10.94
CA VAL A 257 13.48 3.48 -10.90
C VAL A 257 13.99 4.64 -10.05
N GLU A 258 13.43 5.84 -10.23
CA GLU A 258 13.80 7.02 -9.43
C GLU A 258 13.47 6.81 -7.95
N LEU A 259 12.30 6.25 -7.64
CA LEU A 259 11.89 5.94 -6.27
C LEU A 259 12.85 4.94 -5.60
N VAL A 260 13.21 3.85 -6.28
CA VAL A 260 14.17 2.86 -5.76
C VAL A 260 15.55 3.48 -5.59
N GLN A 261 16.00 4.30 -6.55
CA GLN A 261 17.30 4.96 -6.46
C GLN A 261 17.35 5.92 -5.26
N MET A 262 16.28 6.67 -5.00
CA MET A 262 16.18 7.51 -3.80
C MET A 262 16.31 6.71 -2.51
N VAL A 263 15.71 5.52 -2.44
CA VAL A 263 15.83 4.61 -1.29
C VAL A 263 17.26 4.08 -1.16
N VAL A 264 17.86 3.61 -2.26
CA VAL A 264 19.23 3.08 -2.25
C VAL A 264 20.22 4.14 -1.76
N ASP A 265 20.14 5.36 -2.26
CA ASP A 265 21.05 6.44 -1.88
C ASP A 265 20.82 6.91 -0.44
N GLY A 266 19.56 7.09 -0.06
CA GLY A 266 19.22 7.49 1.29
C GLY A 266 19.64 6.45 2.32
N VAL A 267 19.39 5.16 2.07
CA VAL A 267 19.79 4.07 2.97
C VAL A 267 21.30 3.97 3.12
N LYS A 268 22.08 4.15 2.03
CA LYS A 268 23.54 4.19 2.12
C LYS A 268 24.03 5.30 3.05
N LEU A 269 23.46 6.51 2.93
CA LEU A 269 23.79 7.63 3.80
C LEU A 269 23.41 7.36 5.26
N LEU A 270 22.23 6.77 5.52
CA LEU A 270 21.82 6.40 6.87
C LEU A 270 22.80 5.39 7.51
N ILE A 271 23.30 4.42 6.74
CA ILE A 271 24.31 3.46 7.21
C ILE A 271 25.63 4.17 7.53
N GLU A 272 26.05 5.14 6.72
CA GLU A 272 27.26 5.93 6.96
C GLU A 272 27.15 6.75 8.25
N MET A 273 26.02 7.46 8.41
CA MET A 273 25.71 8.22 9.63
C MET A 273 25.69 7.32 10.88
N GLU A 274 25.06 6.14 10.80
CA GLU A 274 25.04 5.19 11.91
C GLU A 274 26.46 4.77 12.31
N LYS A 275 27.32 4.46 11.34
CA LYS A 275 28.73 4.09 11.59
C LYS A 275 29.57 5.22 12.19
N CYS A 276 29.28 6.47 11.86
CA CYS A 276 29.91 7.64 12.50
C CYS A 276 29.48 7.75 13.96
N LEU A 277 28.18 7.64 14.24
CA LEU A 277 27.64 7.70 15.59
C LEU A 277 28.13 6.53 16.46
N GLU A 278 28.27 5.33 15.91
CA GLU A 278 28.87 4.16 16.58
C GLU A 278 30.30 4.45 17.07
N LYS A 279 31.04 5.31 16.38
CA LYS A 279 32.40 5.75 16.74
C LYS A 279 32.42 7.01 17.60
N GLY A 280 31.26 7.54 18.00
CA GLY A 280 31.13 8.80 18.73
C GLY A 280 31.47 10.05 17.89
N GLN A 281 31.40 9.97 16.56
CA GLN A 281 31.68 11.08 15.65
C GLN A 281 30.39 11.87 15.35
N SER A 282 30.51 13.17 15.09
CA SER A 282 29.38 13.99 14.61
C SER A 282 28.98 13.59 13.19
N ILE A 283 27.70 13.79 12.87
CA ILE A 283 27.10 13.59 11.54
C ILE A 283 26.70 14.91 10.87
N ASP A 284 27.07 16.06 11.45
CA ASP A 284 26.65 17.38 10.95
C ASP A 284 27.10 17.63 9.50
N ASP A 285 28.30 17.18 9.15
CA ASP A 285 28.86 17.31 7.80
C ASP A 285 28.22 16.35 6.78
N LEU A 286 27.46 15.34 7.26
CA LEU A 286 26.76 14.36 6.43
C LEU A 286 25.30 14.78 6.15
N MET A 287 24.85 15.92 6.67
CA MET A 287 23.47 16.37 6.50
C MET A 287 23.13 16.55 5.01
N PRO A 288 22.13 15.81 4.48
CA PRO A 288 21.82 15.86 3.06
C PRO A 288 21.19 17.21 2.67
N ALA A 289 21.34 17.59 1.39
CA ALA A 289 20.49 18.64 0.81
C ALA A 289 19.03 18.16 0.72
N GLN A 290 18.08 19.09 0.65
CA GLN A 290 16.69 18.75 0.38
C GLN A 290 16.56 18.23 -1.06
N LYS A 291 16.09 16.99 -1.21
CA LYS A 291 15.69 16.41 -2.49
C LYS A 291 14.28 16.85 -2.89
#